data_AF-A0A095ZEX3-F1
#
_entry.id   AF-A0A095ZEX3-F1
#
_cell.length_a   1.000
_cell.length_b   1.000
_cell.length_c   1.000
_cell.angle_alpha   90.00
_cell.angle_beta   90.00
_cell.angle_gamma   90.00
#
_symmetry.space_group_name_H-M   'P 1'
#
loop_
_entity.id
_entity.type
_entity.pdbx_description
1 polymer ?
#
loop_
_entity_poly.entity_id
_entity_poly.type
_entity_poly.pdbx_seq_one_letter_code
_entity_poly.pdbx_strand_id
1 'polypeptide(L)' 'MKERTLKLREYSIRGLFKHIGAGNKLHVPLNLYKKFSVQVECSRRNEVERTDPMNNKYATSTTEKEGYITIFQRY' A
#
# COMPACT_ATOMS: atom_id res chain seq x y z
N MET A 1 12.27 -10.23 2.16
CA MET A 1 11.18 -9.24 2.31
C MET A 1 11.83 -7.89 2.54
N LYS A 2 11.57 -6.88 1.69
CA LYS A 2 12.15 -5.53 1.86
C LYS A 2 11.07 -4.60 2.41
N GLU A 3 11.42 -3.83 3.44
CA GLU A 3 10.55 -2.84 4.06
C GLU A 3 11.04 -1.43 3.72
N ARG A 4 10.13 -0.55 3.29
CA ARG A 4 10.42 0.86 3.03
C ARG A 4 9.44 1.74 3.80
N THR A 5 9.92 2.87 4.33
CA THR A 5 9.08 3.87 4.99
C THR A 5 9.23 5.21 4.29
N LEU A 6 8.12 5.84 3.92
CA LEU A 6 8.13 7.23 3.43
C LEU A 6 8.09 8.18 4.62
N LYS A 7 8.93 9.21 4.60
CA LYS A 7 8.90 10.30 5.58
C LYS A 7 8.20 11.55 5.03
N LEU A 8 8.15 11.67 3.71
CA LEU A 8 7.59 12.80 2.98
C LEU A 8 6.63 12.32 1.88
N ARG A 9 5.90 13.27 1.30
CA ARG A 9 4.97 12.99 0.21
C ARG A 9 5.73 12.91 -1.11
N GLU A 10 6.41 11.79 -1.31
CA GLU A 10 7.23 11.54 -2.51
C GLU A 10 6.40 11.12 -3.74
N TYR A 11 5.26 10.47 -3.52
CA TYR A 11 4.47 9.87 -4.59
C TYR A 11 3.00 10.29 -4.53
N SER A 12 2.32 10.20 -5.67
CA SER A 12 0.85 10.20 -5.66
C SER A 12 0.33 8.89 -5.06
N ILE A 13 -0.94 8.88 -4.61
CA ILE A 13 -1.60 7.65 -4.10
C ILE A 13 -1.46 6.50 -5.11
N ARG A 14 -1.68 6.78 -6.40
CA ARG A 14 -1.51 5.80 -7.49
C ARG A 14 -0.07 5.32 -7.68
N GLY A 15 0.90 6.18 -7.37
CA GLY A 15 2.33 5.91 -7.48
C GLY A 15 2.84 4.98 -6.38
N LEU A 16 2.26 5.04 -5.16
CA LEU A 16 2.66 4.20 -4.03
C LEU A 16 2.75 2.71 -4.40
N PHE A 17 1.73 2.22 -5.11
CA PHE A 17 1.62 0.80 -5.49
C PHE A 17 2.63 0.37 -6.56
N LYS A 18 3.20 1.31 -7.33
CA LYS A 18 4.26 0.99 -8.30
C LYS A 18 5.63 0.79 -7.66
N HIS A 19 5.82 1.27 -6.43
CA HIS A 19 7.13 1.32 -5.77
C HIS A 19 7.30 0.32 -4.61
N ILE A 20 6.29 -0.50 -4.33
CA ILE A 20 6.38 -1.54 -3.29
C ILE A 20 7.26 -2.69 -3.76
N GLY A 21 7.07 -3.22 -4.96
CA GLY A 21 7.84 -4.37 -5.47
C GLY A 21 7.43 -5.70 -4.83
N ALA A 22 7.59 -6.81 -5.55
CA ALA A 22 7.12 -8.14 -5.12
C ALA A 22 7.68 -8.55 -3.75
N GLY A 23 6.79 -9.00 -2.85
CA GLY A 23 7.16 -9.47 -1.51
C GLY A 23 7.64 -8.39 -0.53
N ASN A 24 7.22 -7.14 -0.72
CA ASN A 24 7.69 -6.00 0.08
C ASN A 24 6.56 -5.28 0.83
N LYS A 25 6.97 -4.45 1.78
CA LYS A 25 6.12 -3.55 2.58
C LYS A 25 6.51 -2.09 2.33
N LEU A 26 5.51 -1.23 2.17
CA LEU A 26 5.69 0.23 2.16
C LEU A 26 4.84 0.86 3.26
N HIS A 27 5.51 1.48 4.23
CA HIS A 27 4.88 2.29 5.26
C HIS A 27 4.72 3.72 4.77
N VAL A 28 3.48 4.19 4.79
CA VAL A 28 3.07 5.49 4.28
C VAL A 28 2.44 6.29 5.43
N PRO A 29 2.91 7.50 5.74
CA PRO A 29 2.47 8.21 6.93
C PRO A 29 1.06 8.77 6.76
N LEU A 30 0.20 8.57 7.76
CA LEU A 30 -1.23 8.88 7.72
C LEU A 30 -1.52 10.39 7.68
N ASN A 31 -0.59 11.21 8.17
CA ASN A 31 -0.68 12.67 8.11
C ASN A 31 -0.47 13.23 6.69
N LEU A 32 0.23 12.50 5.80
CA LEU A 32 0.47 12.90 4.41
C LEU A 32 -0.44 12.18 3.42
N TYR A 33 -0.87 10.96 3.76
CA TYR A 33 -1.70 10.11 2.91
C TYR A 33 -2.92 9.62 3.67
N LYS A 34 -4.11 10.07 3.24
CA LYS A 34 -5.36 9.68 3.87
C LYS A 34 -5.58 8.17 3.75
N LYS A 35 -5.83 7.50 4.88
CA LYS A 35 -6.15 6.06 4.98
C LYS A 35 -7.14 5.62 3.91
N PHE A 36 -8.29 6.29 3.83
CA PHE A 36 -9.36 5.94 2.89
C PHE A 36 -8.90 5.99 1.43
N SER A 37 -8.14 7.01 1.05
CA SER A 37 -7.61 7.13 -0.32
C SER A 37 -6.65 6.00 -0.69
N VAL A 38 -5.80 5.57 0.26
CA VAL A 38 -4.88 4.44 0.06
C VAL A 38 -5.65 3.12 -0.06
N GLN A 39 -6.67 2.91 0.78
CA GLN A 39 -7.51 1.71 0.74
C GLN A 39 -8.32 1.61 -0.57
N VAL A 40 -8.93 2.71 -1.02
CA VAL A 40 -9.66 2.75 -2.30
C VAL A 40 -8.73 2.44 -3.47
N GLU A 41 -7.54 3.04 -3.50
CA GLU A 41 -6.57 2.73 -4.55
C GLU A 41 -6.09 1.27 -4.46
N CYS A 42 -5.92 0.71 -3.27
CA CYS A 42 -5.58 -0.71 -3.07
C CYS A 42 -6.65 -1.61 -3.71
N SER A 43 -7.92 -1.39 -3.40
CA SER A 43 -9.04 -2.15 -3.98
C SER A 43 -9.08 -2.02 -5.49
N ARG A 44 -8.95 -0.78 -6.00
CA ARG A 44 -8.92 -0.49 -7.44
C ARG A 44 -7.77 -1.22 -8.14
N ARG A 45 -6.59 -1.33 -7.52
CA ARG A 45 -5.44 -2.04 -8.09
C ARG A 45 -5.68 -3.54 -8.15
N ASN A 46 -6.23 -4.14 -7.10
CA ASN A 46 -6.58 -5.56 -7.09
C ASN A 46 -7.64 -5.90 -8.15
N GLU A 47 -8.64 -5.03 -8.33
CA GLU A 47 -9.65 -5.19 -9.38
C GLU A 47 -9.05 -5.10 -10.79
N VAL A 48 -8.20 -4.10 -11.05
CA VAL A 48 -7.53 -3.91 -12.34
C VAL A 48 -6.59 -5.07 -12.67
N GLU A 49 -5.88 -5.59 -11.68
CA GLU A 49 -4.99 -6.75 -11.86
C GLU A 49 -5.77 -8.08 -11.92
N ARG A 50 -7.11 -8.04 -11.82
CA ARG A 50 -8.02 -9.22 -11.83
C ARG A 50 -7.57 -10.30 -10.85
N THR A 51 -7.03 -9.87 -9.71
CA THR A 51 -6.55 -10.80 -8.69
C THR A 51 -7.73 -11.48 -8.06
N ASP A 52 -7.60 -12.76 -7.74
CA ASP A 52 -8.62 -13.49 -7.00
C ASP A 52 -8.97 -12.72 -5.71
N PRO A 53 -10.25 -12.47 -5.39
CA PRO A 53 -10.65 -11.75 -4.18
C PRO A 53 -10.08 -12.36 -2.88
N MET A 54 -9.90 -13.68 -2.87
CA MET A 54 -9.29 -14.45 -1.79
C MET A 54 -7.76 -14.31 -1.76
N ASN A 55 -7.14 -13.96 -2.89
CA ASN A 55 -5.71 -13.79 -3.06
C ASN A 55 -5.33 -12.45 -3.71
N ASN A 56 -5.79 -11.35 -3.12
CA ASN A 56 -5.44 -10.00 -3.53
C ASN A 56 -3.92 -9.77 -3.55
N LYS A 57 -3.39 -9.19 -4.63
CA LYS A 57 -1.96 -8.87 -4.74
C LYS A 57 -1.52 -7.84 -3.72
N TYR A 58 -2.34 -6.82 -3.49
CA TYR A 58 -2.06 -5.78 -2.52
C TYR A 58 -2.98 -5.89 -1.31
N ALA A 59 -2.43 -5.57 -0.13
CA ALA A 59 -3.19 -5.42 1.10
C ALA A 59 -2.74 -4.17 1.84
N THR A 60 -3.54 -3.70 2.79
CA THR A 60 -3.15 -2.58 3.68
C THR A 60 -3.39 -2.92 5.14
N SER A 61 -2.54 -2.43 6.04
CA SER A 61 -2.72 -2.51 7.49
C SER A 61 -2.29 -1.22 8.18
N THR A 62 -3.02 -0.81 9.21
CA THR A 62 -2.64 0.31 10.10
C THR A 62 -2.09 -0.17 11.44
N THR A 63 -1.96 -1.48 11.66
CA THR A 63 -1.50 -2.06 12.93
C THR A 63 0.00 -2.36 12.96
N GLU A 64 0.65 -2.45 11.79
CA GLU A 64 2.09 -2.78 11.71
C GLU A 64 2.99 -1.65 12.25
N LYS A 65 2.55 -0.39 12.13
CA LYS A 65 3.37 0.78 12.47
C LYS A 65 2.49 1.98 12.81
N GLU A 66 2.56 2.43 14.06
CA GLU A 66 1.77 3.55 14.56
C GLU A 66 2.01 4.84 13.76
N GLY A 67 0.93 5.51 13.36
CA GLY A 67 0.98 6.73 12.53
C GLY A 67 1.16 6.47 11.02
N TYR A 68 1.21 5.20 10.59
CA TYR A 68 1.38 4.82 9.19
C TYR A 68 0.28 3.86 8.72
N ILE A 69 -0.01 3.89 7.43
CA ILE A 69 -0.66 2.80 6.70
C ILE A 69 0.42 2.03 5.94
N THR A 70 0.50 0.74 6.22
CA THR A 70 1.39 -0.19 5.55
C THR A 70 0.68 -0.78 4.36
N ILE A 71 1.30 -0.74 3.20
CA ILE A 71 0.85 -1.41 1.99
C ILE A 71 1.75 -2.62 1.77
N PHE A 72 1.15 -3.79 1.59
CA PHE A 72 1.83 -5.05 1.30
C PHE A 72 1.64 -5.41 -0.16
N GLN A 73 2.68 -5.92 -0.81
CA GLN A 73 2.54 -6.70 -2.03
C GLN A 73 2.82 -8.17 -1.69
N ARG A 74 1.80 -9.02 -1.82
CA ARG A 74 1.83 -10.42 -1.39
C ARG A 74 2.60 -11.33 -2.34
N TYR A 75 2.58 -11.04 -3.65
CA TYR A 75 3.27 -11.79 -4.71
C TYR A 75 3.78 -10.88 -5.83
#